data_AF-A0AAW2R0N4-F1
#
_entry.id   AF-A0AAW2R0N4-F1
#
_cell.length_a   1.000
_cell.length_b   1.000
_cell.length_c   1.000
_cell.angle_alpha   90.00
_cell.angle_beta   90.00
_cell.angle_gamma   90.00
#
_symmetry.space_group_name_H-M   'P 1'
#
loop_
_entity.id
_entity.type
_entity.pdbx_description
1 polymer ?
#
loop_
_entity_poly.entity_id
_entity_poly.type
_entity_poly.pdbx_seq_one_letter_code
_entity_poly.pdbx_strand_id
1 'polypeptide(L)'
;MKMFFIDGTYLKPAGNTKECKQWFRTDSIVFSWIMNSISKDLVKAFSYAKSATSLWIQLEARFGQANRPMIYNIQREIASISQENIDVVSYFTKITMLWDELECVDPTPEHTGSSQRTMADKVTSTQLMQFLLGLNDCFDAIHSQILDPLPSLDKAHSLVLRVESQR
;
A
#
# COMPACT_ATOMS: atom_id res chain seq x y z
N MET A 1 -16.86 13.07 -0.47
CA MET A 1 -16.28 11.74 -0.12
C MET A 1 -17.31 10.97 0.71
N LYS A 2 -17.70 9.75 0.32
CA LYS A 2 -18.70 8.90 1.03
C LYS A 2 -18.05 7.72 1.78
N MET A 3 -16.72 7.79 2.02
CA MET A 3 -15.93 6.73 2.65
C MET A 3 -16.51 6.29 4.00
N PHE A 4 -17.12 7.24 4.71
CA PHE A 4 -17.74 7.05 6.02
C PHE A 4 -18.90 6.01 6.07
N PHE A 5 -19.45 5.62 4.91
CA PHE A 5 -20.44 4.55 4.78
C PHE A 5 -19.80 3.17 4.59
N ILE A 6 -18.56 3.11 4.09
CA ILE A 6 -17.82 1.87 3.85
C ILE A 6 -17.09 1.45 5.12
N ASP A 7 -16.44 2.39 5.80
CA ASP A 7 -15.75 2.17 7.08
C ASP A 7 -16.69 2.06 8.30
N GLY A 8 -17.98 2.41 8.12
CA GLY A 8 -19.00 2.35 9.17
C GLY A 8 -18.93 3.49 10.22
N THR A 9 -18.07 4.48 10.02
CA THR A 9 -17.90 5.62 10.94
C THR A 9 -19.11 6.54 10.94
N TYR A 10 -19.86 6.63 9.84
CA TYR A 10 -21.12 7.35 9.79
C TYR A 10 -22.30 6.46 10.21
N LEU A 11 -22.48 6.36 11.53
CA LEU A 11 -23.53 5.58 12.14
C LEU A 11 -24.92 6.03 11.68
N LYS A 12 -25.80 5.04 11.50
CA LYS A 12 -27.21 5.27 11.17
C LYS A 12 -27.85 6.19 12.24
N PRO A 13 -28.42 7.33 11.85
CA PRO A 13 -29.11 8.23 12.79
C PRO A 13 -30.27 7.52 13.49
N ALA A 14 -30.44 7.78 14.79
CA ALA A 14 -31.57 7.27 15.55
C ALA A 14 -32.87 8.01 15.17
N GLY A 15 -33.96 7.26 15.01
CA GLY A 15 -35.30 7.81 14.70
C GLY A 15 -35.66 7.85 13.20
N ASN A 16 -36.88 8.30 12.90
CA ASN A 16 -37.43 8.41 11.53
C ASN A 16 -37.29 9.85 10.97
N THR A 17 -36.13 10.45 11.18
CA THR A 17 -35.88 11.84 10.76
C THR A 17 -35.55 11.93 9.26
N LYS A 18 -35.51 13.15 8.73
CA LYS A 18 -35.13 13.42 7.33
C LYS A 18 -33.71 12.91 7.04
N GLU A 19 -32.83 13.00 8.03
CA GLU A 19 -31.44 12.56 8.00
C GLU A 19 -31.36 11.03 7.90
N CYS A 20 -32.21 10.28 8.60
CA CYS A 20 -32.28 8.82 8.49
C CYS A 20 -32.66 8.37 7.07
N LYS A 21 -33.65 9.02 6.44
CA LYS A 21 -34.02 8.75 5.04
C LYS A 21 -32.88 9.08 4.07
N GLN A 22 -32.16 10.17 4.32
CA GLN A 22 -31.00 10.55 3.51
C GLN A 22 -29.82 9.57 3.67
N TRP A 23 -29.60 9.07 4.87
CA TRP A 23 -28.62 8.02 5.17
C TRP A 23 -28.91 6.77 4.34
N PHE A 24 -30.14 6.25 4.37
CA PHE A 24 -30.52 5.03 3.61
C PHE A 24 -30.35 5.19 2.10
N ARG A 25 -30.71 6.36 1.55
CA ARG A 25 -30.50 6.64 0.12
C ARG A 25 -29.02 6.60 -0.22
N THR A 26 -28.18 7.19 0.63
CA THR A 26 -26.75 7.28 0.41
C THR A 26 -26.09 5.92 0.53
N ASP A 27 -26.44 5.14 1.55
CA ASP A 27 -25.99 3.75 1.74
C ASP A 27 -26.40 2.87 0.56
N SER A 28 -27.65 2.97 0.07
CA SER A 28 -28.13 2.22 -1.10
C SER A 28 -27.37 2.56 -2.39
N ILE A 29 -26.97 3.82 -2.57
CA ILE A 29 -26.15 4.25 -3.72
C ILE A 29 -24.74 3.66 -3.63
N VAL A 30 -24.12 3.70 -2.45
CA VAL A 30 -22.78 3.12 -2.26
C VAL A 30 -22.82 1.60 -2.43
N PHE A 31 -23.86 0.94 -1.90
CA PHE A 31 -24.09 -0.48 -2.08
C PHE A 31 -24.19 -0.86 -3.55
N SER A 32 -24.98 -0.13 -4.33
CA SER A 32 -25.12 -0.40 -5.78
C SER A 32 -23.83 -0.10 -6.54
N TRP A 33 -23.03 0.89 -6.15
CA TRP A 33 -21.70 1.08 -6.72
C TRP A 33 -20.79 -0.12 -6.47
N ILE A 34 -20.72 -0.63 -5.23
CA ILE A 34 -19.90 -1.80 -4.91
C ILE A 34 -20.39 -3.04 -5.67
N MET A 35 -21.70 -3.29 -5.70
CA MET A 35 -22.29 -4.43 -6.41
C MET A 35 -22.07 -4.38 -7.92
N ASN A 36 -22.01 -3.18 -8.51
CA ASN A 36 -21.71 -3.00 -9.94
C ASN A 36 -20.21 -3.10 -10.26
N SER A 37 -19.34 -2.98 -9.26
CA SER A 37 -17.89 -3.08 -9.42
C SER A 37 -17.35 -4.50 -9.26
N ILE A 38 -18.15 -5.45 -8.77
CA ILE A 38 -17.74 -6.86 -8.63
C ILE A 38 -18.20 -7.70 -9.83
N SER A 39 -17.50 -8.81 -10.09
CA SER A 39 -17.88 -9.74 -11.16
C SER A 39 -19.32 -10.27 -10.95
N LYS A 40 -20.07 -10.43 -12.04
CA LYS A 40 -21.46 -10.92 -12.03
C LYS A 40 -21.62 -12.26 -11.32
N ASP A 41 -20.59 -13.10 -11.36
CA ASP A 41 -20.56 -14.40 -10.69
C ASP A 41 -20.52 -14.27 -9.16
N LEU A 42 -19.97 -13.16 -8.66
CA LEU A 42 -19.84 -12.86 -7.24
C LEU A 42 -21.07 -12.15 -6.67
N VAL A 43 -21.83 -11.42 -7.50
CA VAL A 43 -23.03 -10.64 -7.08
C VAL A 43 -24.01 -11.49 -6.26
N LYS A 44 -24.27 -12.75 -6.68
CA LYS A 44 -25.17 -13.66 -5.96
C LYS A 44 -24.67 -14.02 -4.57
N ALA A 45 -23.36 -14.07 -4.36
CA ALA A 45 -22.77 -14.42 -3.07
C ALA A 45 -22.89 -13.31 -2.01
N PHE A 46 -23.25 -12.09 -2.42
CA PHE A 46 -23.34 -10.90 -1.57
C PHE A 46 -24.72 -10.23 -1.55
N SER A 47 -25.71 -10.80 -2.24
CA SER A 47 -27.07 -10.22 -2.34
C SER A 47 -27.80 -10.08 -1.01
N TYR A 48 -27.36 -10.78 0.03
CA TYR A 48 -27.94 -10.74 1.38
C TYR A 48 -27.29 -9.71 2.31
N ALA A 49 -26.26 -8.99 1.85
CA ALA A 49 -25.69 -7.89 2.62
C ALA A 49 -26.75 -6.78 2.85
N LYS A 50 -26.78 -6.23 4.07
CA LYS A 50 -27.86 -5.34 4.53
C LYS A 50 -27.54 -3.85 4.42
N SER A 51 -26.27 -3.53 4.20
CA SER A 51 -25.74 -2.17 4.03
C SER A 51 -24.43 -2.21 3.25
N ALA A 52 -23.98 -1.05 2.74
CA ALA A 52 -22.70 -0.94 2.06
C ALA A 52 -21.52 -1.39 2.94
N THR A 53 -21.54 -1.03 4.23
CA THR A 53 -20.55 -1.47 5.23
C THR A 53 -20.52 -3.00 5.34
N SER A 54 -21.69 -3.64 5.49
CA SER A 54 -21.76 -5.10 5.64
C SER A 54 -21.34 -5.85 4.38
N LEU A 55 -21.56 -5.25 3.21
CA LEU A 55 -21.11 -5.76 1.93
C LEU A 55 -19.58 -5.70 1.84
N TRP A 56 -18.99 -4.55 2.20
CA TRP A 56 -17.55 -4.35 2.22
C TRP A 56 -16.84 -5.32 3.16
N ILE A 57 -17.30 -5.46 4.41
CA ILE A 57 -16.71 -6.40 5.39
C ILE A 57 -16.75 -7.84 4.88
N GLN A 58 -17.83 -8.26 4.21
CA GLN A 58 -17.90 -9.61 3.65
C GLN A 58 -16.96 -9.81 2.46
N LEU A 59 -16.78 -8.80 1.62
CA LEU A 59 -15.82 -8.82 0.52
C LEU A 59 -14.39 -8.92 1.06
N GLU A 60 -14.05 -8.08 2.04
CA GLU A 60 -12.75 -8.09 2.72
C GLU A 60 -12.50 -9.42 3.44
N ALA A 61 -13.47 -9.99 4.14
CA ALA A 61 -13.28 -11.26 4.83
C ALA A 61 -13.02 -12.44 3.86
N ARG A 62 -13.67 -12.45 2.69
CA ARG A 62 -13.52 -13.53 1.70
C ARG A 62 -12.34 -13.34 0.76
N PHE A 63 -12.02 -12.12 0.39
CA PHE A 63 -11.02 -11.80 -0.64
C PHE A 63 -9.84 -10.98 -0.12
N GLY A 64 -9.94 -10.36 1.05
CA GLY A 64 -8.81 -9.67 1.68
C GLY A 64 -7.65 -10.62 2.03
N GLN A 65 -7.93 -11.90 2.29
CA GLN A 65 -6.87 -12.92 2.43
C GLN A 65 -6.20 -13.29 1.10
N ALA A 66 -6.84 -13.05 -0.04
CA ALA A 66 -6.25 -13.27 -1.37
C ALA A 66 -5.08 -12.31 -1.65
N ASN A 67 -4.87 -11.31 -0.79
CA ASN A 67 -3.68 -10.48 -0.79
C ASN A 67 -2.41 -11.25 -0.41
N ARG A 68 -2.48 -12.40 0.30
CA ARG A 68 -1.25 -13.10 0.74
C ARG A 68 -0.39 -13.61 -0.43
N PRO A 69 -0.93 -14.30 -1.47
CA PRO A 69 -0.17 -14.61 -2.68
C PRO A 69 0.35 -13.36 -3.41
N MET A 70 -0.41 -12.27 -3.43
CA MET A 70 0.01 -11.01 -4.05
C MET A 70 1.18 -10.36 -3.30
N ILE A 71 1.08 -10.26 -1.97
CA ILE A 71 2.15 -9.81 -1.07
C ILE A 71 3.40 -10.66 -1.28
N TYR A 72 3.25 -11.99 -1.35
CA TYR A 72 4.37 -12.89 -1.60
C TYR A 72 5.03 -12.60 -2.96
N ASN A 73 4.25 -12.39 -4.02
CA ASN A 73 4.78 -12.06 -5.34
C ASN A 73 5.50 -10.71 -5.34
N ILE A 74 4.91 -9.66 -4.76
CA ILE A 74 5.53 -8.34 -4.65
C ILE A 74 6.85 -8.42 -3.85
N GLN A 75 6.84 -9.11 -2.70
CA GLN A 75 8.05 -9.31 -1.89
C GLN A 75 9.13 -10.09 -2.65
N ARG A 76 8.73 -11.09 -3.43
CA ARG A 76 9.66 -11.85 -4.28
C ARG A 76 10.25 -10.97 -5.38
N GLU A 77 9.45 -10.10 -6.00
CA GLU A 77 9.93 -9.14 -7.00
C GLU A 77 10.92 -8.15 -6.39
N ILE A 78 10.59 -7.56 -5.22
CA ILE A 78 11.49 -6.69 -4.46
C ILE A 78 12.81 -7.39 -4.12
N ALA A 79 12.78 -8.67 -3.73
CA ALA A 79 13.98 -9.42 -3.41
C ALA A 79 14.84 -9.77 -4.65
N SER A 80 14.26 -9.73 -5.84
CA SER A 80 14.92 -10.10 -7.10
C SER A 80 15.32 -8.92 -7.98
N ILE A 81 14.82 -7.72 -7.70
CA ILE A 81 15.08 -6.55 -8.52
C ILE A 81 16.53 -6.09 -8.36
N SER A 82 17.17 -5.78 -9.48
CA SER A 82 18.49 -5.17 -9.54
C SER A 82 18.54 -4.13 -10.67
N GLN A 83 19.52 -3.24 -10.61
CA GLN A 83 19.75 -2.18 -11.58
C GLN A 83 20.11 -2.75 -12.96
N GLU A 84 20.91 -3.82 -13.02
CA GLU A 84 21.31 -4.46 -14.29
C GLU A 84 21.78 -3.43 -15.35
N ASN A 85 21.07 -3.32 -16.48
CA ASN A 85 21.40 -2.47 -17.62
C ASN A 85 20.59 -1.17 -17.66
N ILE A 86 19.82 -0.82 -16.62
CA ILE A 86 19.06 0.43 -16.55
C ILE A 86 19.79 1.49 -15.71
N ASP A 87 19.44 2.75 -15.94
CA ASP A 87 19.95 3.87 -15.14
C ASP A 87 19.40 3.86 -13.71
N VAL A 88 20.10 4.54 -12.80
CA VAL A 88 19.74 4.58 -11.37
C VAL A 88 18.35 5.16 -11.15
N VAL A 89 17.92 6.16 -11.92
CA VAL A 89 16.59 6.78 -11.77
C VAL A 89 15.49 5.77 -12.12
N SER A 90 15.64 5.06 -13.24
CA SER A 90 14.71 4.01 -13.66
C SER A 90 14.64 2.88 -12.65
N TYR A 91 15.79 2.45 -12.10
CA TYR A 91 15.83 1.42 -11.08
C TYR A 91 15.15 1.87 -9.78
N PHE A 92 15.50 3.06 -9.29
CA PHE A 92 14.90 3.64 -8.08
C PHE A 92 13.38 3.80 -8.22
N THR A 93 12.91 4.20 -9.41
CA THR A 93 11.48 4.32 -9.69
C THR A 93 10.78 2.97 -9.60
N LYS A 94 11.35 1.91 -10.22
CA LYS A 94 10.75 0.56 -10.19
C LYS A 94 10.65 -0.01 -8.77
N ILE A 95 11.72 0.08 -7.98
CA ILE A 95 11.69 -0.44 -6.61
C ILE A 95 10.73 0.35 -5.71
N THR A 96 10.62 1.67 -5.93
CA THR A 96 9.64 2.52 -5.23
C THR A 96 8.21 2.12 -5.56
N MET A 97 7.90 1.87 -6.84
CA MET A 97 6.58 1.39 -7.25
C MET A 97 6.19 0.07 -6.57
N LEU A 98 7.15 -0.85 -6.40
CA LEU A 98 6.90 -2.12 -5.70
C LEU A 98 6.64 -1.92 -4.20
N TRP A 99 7.33 -0.97 -3.56
CA TRP A 99 7.04 -0.62 -2.16
C TRP A 99 5.67 0.02 -2.01
N ASP A 100 5.30 0.93 -2.91
CA ASP A 100 3.98 1.58 -2.91
C ASP A 100 2.86 0.55 -3.12
N GLU A 101 3.08 -0.42 -4.03
CA GLU A 101 2.15 -1.53 -4.24
C GLU A 101 2.04 -2.42 -3.00
N LEU A 102 3.17 -2.72 -2.33
CA LEU A 102 3.17 -3.49 -1.09
C LEU A 102 2.38 -2.78 0.02
N GLU A 103 2.60 -1.48 0.21
CA GLU A 103 1.89 -0.67 1.22
C GLU A 103 0.39 -0.56 0.89
N CYS A 104 0.01 -0.58 -0.39
CA CYS A 104 -1.40 -0.61 -0.79
C CYS A 104 -2.10 -1.91 -0.40
N VAL A 105 -1.39 -3.04 -0.49
CA VAL A 105 -1.96 -4.39 -0.32
C VAL A 105 -1.82 -4.91 1.12
N ASP A 106 -0.78 -4.46 1.84
CA ASP A 106 -0.49 -4.75 3.25
C ASP A 106 -0.18 -3.45 3.99
N PRO A 107 -1.17 -2.56 4.16
CA PRO A 107 -0.95 -1.27 4.80
C PRO A 107 -0.48 -1.47 6.24
N THR A 108 0.57 -0.76 6.61
CA THR A 108 1.06 -0.77 7.98
C THR A 108 -0.05 -0.22 8.89
N PRO A 109 -0.49 -0.92 9.94
CA PRO A 109 -1.60 -0.46 10.77
C PRO A 109 -1.29 0.91 11.39
N GLU A 110 -1.98 1.94 10.89
CA GLU A 110 -2.04 3.25 11.52
C GLU A 110 -2.82 3.07 12.82
N HIS A 111 -2.22 3.21 14.02
CA HIS A 111 -2.86 3.79 15.21
C HIS A 111 -1.88 3.90 16.42
N THR A 112 -1.68 5.13 16.88
CA THR A 112 -1.34 5.60 18.25
C THR A 112 -0.32 4.80 19.07
N GLY A 113 0.98 5.04 18.87
CA GLY A 113 1.97 4.71 19.90
C GLY A 113 3.42 5.04 19.57
N SER A 114 4.25 5.27 20.60
CA SER A 114 5.71 5.45 20.48
C SER A 114 6.43 4.27 19.81
N SER A 115 5.82 3.08 19.82
CA SER A 115 6.29 1.87 19.11
C SER A 115 6.27 1.99 17.58
N GLN A 116 5.57 2.99 17.01
CA GLN A 116 5.44 3.16 15.56
C GLN A 116 6.65 3.84 14.90
N ARG A 117 7.33 4.77 15.59
CA ARG A 117 8.56 5.37 15.04
C ARG A 117 9.57 4.28 14.73
N THR A 118 9.74 3.35 15.66
CA THR A 118 10.60 2.18 15.48
C THR A 118 10.19 1.28 14.31
N MET A 119 8.90 1.21 13.95
CA MET A 119 8.45 0.42 12.79
C MET A 119 8.68 1.16 11.48
N ALA A 120 8.32 2.44 11.40
CA ALA A 120 8.57 3.28 10.23
C ALA A 120 10.08 3.43 9.96
N ASP A 121 10.89 3.59 11.01
CA ASP A 121 12.35 3.61 10.94
C ASP A 121 12.90 2.27 10.43
N LYS A 122 12.28 1.14 10.81
CA LYS A 122 12.65 -0.18 10.28
C LYS A 122 12.27 -0.36 8.82
N VAL A 123 11.09 0.10 8.41
CA VAL A 123 10.65 0.04 7.01
C VAL A 123 11.60 0.86 6.13
N THR A 124 11.86 2.11 6.50
CA THR A 124 12.79 2.98 5.77
C THR A 124 14.22 2.43 5.73
N SER A 125 14.69 1.84 6.83
CA SER A 125 15.98 1.14 6.88
C SER A 125 16.02 -0.07 5.95
N THR A 126 14.94 -0.86 5.90
CA THR A 126 14.81 -2.02 5.00
C THR A 126 14.79 -1.59 3.54
N GLN A 127 14.02 -0.56 3.20
CA GLN A 127 13.95 0.00 1.85
C GLN A 127 15.32 0.53 1.39
N LEU A 128 16.06 1.22 2.27
CA LEU A 128 17.42 1.64 1.98
C LEU A 128 18.34 0.46 1.67
N MET A 129 18.30 -0.60 2.48
CA MET A 129 19.11 -1.79 2.25
C MET A 129 18.73 -2.49 0.94
N GLN A 130 17.44 -2.63 0.64
CA GLN A 130 16.97 -3.21 -0.60
C GLN A 130 17.40 -2.39 -1.83
N PHE A 131 17.32 -1.06 -1.75
CA PHE A 131 17.83 -0.17 -2.80
C PHE A 131 19.31 -0.43 -3.06
N LEU A 132 20.14 -0.38 -2.01
CA LEU A 132 21.59 -0.56 -2.12
C LEU A 132 21.99 -1.95 -2.61
N LEU A 133 21.31 -3.01 -2.14
CA LEU A 133 21.60 -4.40 -2.55
C LEU A 133 21.34 -4.67 -4.03
N GLY A 134 20.38 -3.98 -4.64
CA GLY A 134 20.11 -4.13 -6.07
C GLY A 134 20.92 -3.20 -6.97
N LEU A 135 21.74 -2.29 -6.44
CA LEU A 135 22.65 -1.50 -7.28
C LEU A 135 23.77 -2.38 -7.87
N ASN A 136 24.28 -1.99 -9.03
CA ASN A 136 25.39 -2.70 -9.67
C ASN A 136 26.69 -2.60 -8.84
N ASP A 137 27.55 -3.62 -8.89
CA ASP A 137 28.85 -3.72 -8.18
C ASP A 137 29.76 -2.48 -8.34
N CYS A 138 29.60 -1.73 -9.43
CA CYS A 138 30.30 -0.48 -9.63
C CYS A 138 30.04 0.60 -8.57
N PHE A 139 28.96 0.47 -7.80
CA PHE A 139 28.61 1.36 -6.70
C PHE A 139 29.12 0.83 -5.33
N ASP A 140 29.83 -0.31 -5.28
CA ASP A 140 30.37 -0.91 -4.04
C ASP A 140 31.29 0.05 -3.26
N ALA A 141 32.05 0.87 -3.97
CA ALA A 141 32.92 1.88 -3.34
C ALA A 141 32.11 2.89 -2.50
N ILE A 142 30.88 3.17 -2.91
CA ILE A 142 29.98 4.13 -2.26
C ILE A 142 29.12 3.43 -1.19
N HIS A 143 28.91 2.11 -1.29
CA HIS A 143 28.26 1.34 -0.23
C HIS A 143 28.94 1.59 1.12
N SER A 144 30.28 1.56 1.16
CA SER A 144 31.04 1.86 2.38
C SER A 144 30.84 3.29 2.92
N GLN A 145 30.62 4.28 2.03
CA GLN A 145 30.39 5.68 2.41
C GLN A 145 28.94 5.94 2.84
N ILE A 146 27.99 5.17 2.32
CA ILE A 146 26.57 5.24 2.65
C ILE A 146 26.26 4.44 3.93
N LEU A 147 27.02 3.39 4.23
CA LEU A 147 26.76 2.53 5.38
C LEU A 147 27.15 3.15 6.73
N ASP A 148 27.93 4.24 6.76
CA ASP A 148 28.31 4.89 8.02
C ASP A 148 28.51 6.42 7.88
N PRO A 149 27.57 7.26 8.35
CA PRO A 149 26.27 6.93 8.96
C PRO A 149 25.17 6.63 7.93
N LEU A 150 24.24 5.70 8.25
CA LEU A 150 23.07 5.38 7.41
C LEU A 150 22.28 6.66 7.04
N PRO A 151 22.28 7.09 5.77
CA PRO A 151 21.52 8.25 5.34
C PRO A 151 20.04 7.90 5.14
N SER A 152 19.20 8.91 4.94
CA SER A 152 17.85 8.67 4.43
C SER A 152 17.89 8.13 3.01
N LEU A 153 16.83 7.43 2.60
CA LEU A 153 16.67 6.89 1.23
C LEU A 153 16.92 7.97 0.16
N ASP A 154 16.36 9.17 0.33
CA ASP A 154 16.54 10.29 -0.60
C ASP A 154 18.00 10.75 -0.73
N LYS A 155 18.73 10.75 0.40
CA LYS A 155 20.15 11.11 0.43
C LYS A 155 20.98 10.04 -0.25
N ALA A 156 20.69 8.76 -0.02
CA ALA A 156 21.36 7.65 -0.71
C ALA A 156 21.15 7.73 -2.23
N HIS A 157 19.91 7.90 -2.67
CA HIS A 157 19.59 8.08 -4.09
C HIS A 157 20.35 9.27 -4.71
N SER A 158 20.38 10.42 -4.03
CA SER A 158 21.12 11.60 -4.50
C SER A 158 22.63 11.37 -4.62
N LEU A 159 23.24 10.62 -3.69
CA LEU A 159 24.66 10.27 -3.73
C LEU A 159 24.98 9.33 -4.89
N VAL A 160 24.15 8.32 -5.10
CA VAL A 160 24.31 7.35 -6.19
C VAL A 160 24.18 8.05 -7.55
N LEU A 161 23.17 8.92 -7.71
CA LEU A 161 23.02 9.74 -8.92
C LEU A 161 24.21 10.64 -9.20
N ARG A 162 24.79 11.25 -8.16
CA ARG A 162 25.99 12.07 -8.32
C ARG A 162 27.14 11.24 -8.90
N VAL A 163 27.33 10.01 -8.43
CA VAL A 163 28.42 9.16 -8.96
C VAL A 163 28.11 8.64 -10.35
N GLU A 164 26.86 8.31 -10.66
CA GLU A 164 26.45 7.96 -12.03
C GLU A 164 26.73 9.10 -13.02
N SER A 165 26.45 10.36 -12.64
CA SER A 165 26.74 11.53 -13.49
C SER A 165 28.23 11.83 -13.70
N GLN A 166 29.10 11.26 -12.87
CA GLN A 166 30.55 11.46 -12.91
C GLN A 166 31.28 10.35 -13.68
N ARG A 167 30.55 9.33 -14.17
CA ARG A 167 31.05 8.29 -15.06
C ARG A 167 30.87 8.67 -16.53
#